data_AF-A0A382ER81-F1
#
_entry.id   AF-A0A382ER81-F1
#
_cell.length_a   1.000
_cell.length_b   1.000
_cell.length_c   1.000
_cell.angle_alpha   90.00
_cell.angle_beta   90.00
_cell.angle_gamma   90.00
#
_symmetry.space_group_name_H-M   'P 1'
#
loop_
_entity.id
_entity.type
_entity.pdbx_description
1 polymer ?
#
loop_
_entity_poly.entity_id
_entity_poly.type
_entity_poly.pdbx_seq_one_letter_code
_entity_poly.pdbx_strand_id
1 'polypeptide(L)'
;MERRDGDAGTSYSGVLRDPTGTHLFNIAPFQPELHVDAEEMLSKFEAGERFLVMLVGKARWYETEDGGIFTSLRAEEFATVEKSRYLDWLVDVSNSTLRRLNAYNLSLETELQPAPLKTAGVPEDLIDGIILSRGHYSEFDPEEYVLGVRQAMALATGRTEIEDSPSEPVAPVPTLDEDVSSAQENPPTPTEPTGDIMALLVETIRSQDTGEGVEYGSVVDALVHAGHSREAAEDAIQDTRDQGEVMEPRFGFFQLVPE
;
A
#
# COMPACT_ATOMS: atom_id res chain seq x y z
N MET A 1 -0.39 -16.91 -2.71
CA MET A 1 -1.11 -16.52 -1.47
C MET A 1 -0.22 -16.88 -0.30
N GLU A 2 -0.24 -16.10 0.77
CA GLU A 2 0.62 -16.25 1.94
C GLU A 2 -0.21 -16.03 3.20
N ARG A 3 0.02 -16.85 4.23
CA ARG A 3 -0.50 -16.67 5.58
C ARG A 3 0.58 -16.04 6.45
N ARG A 4 0.20 -15.04 7.25
CA ARG A 4 1.07 -14.44 8.28
C ARG A 4 0.36 -14.48 9.61
N ASP A 5 1.10 -14.76 10.67
CA ASP A 5 0.60 -14.73 12.04
C ASP A 5 1.32 -13.58 12.76
N GLY A 6 0.58 -12.53 13.11
CA GLY A 6 1.08 -11.36 13.84
C GLY A 6 0.41 -11.21 15.21
N ASP A 7 0.80 -10.18 15.97
CA ASP A 7 0.26 -9.92 17.31
C ASP A 7 -1.26 -9.67 17.31
N ALA A 8 -1.78 -9.10 16.22
CA ALA A 8 -3.21 -8.87 16.01
C ALA A 8 -3.98 -10.11 15.53
N GLY A 9 -3.29 -11.23 15.27
CA GLY A 9 -3.85 -12.48 14.77
C GLY A 9 -3.41 -12.83 13.34
N THR A 10 -4.03 -13.87 12.79
CA THR A 10 -3.69 -14.41 11.46
C THR A 10 -4.23 -13.52 10.34
N SER A 11 -3.38 -13.13 9.40
CA SER A 11 -3.76 -12.42 8.18
C SER A 11 -3.37 -13.22 6.93
N TYR A 12 -4.04 -12.90 5.82
CA TYR A 12 -3.74 -13.51 4.52
C TYR A 12 -3.48 -12.43 3.49
N SER A 13 -2.48 -12.63 2.65
CA SER A 13 -2.22 -11.77 1.49
C SER A 13 -2.06 -12.62 0.24
N GLY A 14 -2.40 -12.03 -0.91
CA GLY A 14 -2.34 -12.76 -2.15
C GLY A 14 -2.38 -11.85 -3.35
N VAL A 15 -2.10 -12.45 -4.49
CA VAL A 15 -2.00 -11.76 -5.76
C VAL A 15 -2.95 -12.43 -6.73
N LEU A 16 -3.88 -11.65 -7.27
CA LEU A 16 -4.77 -12.05 -8.35
C LEU A 16 -4.19 -11.57 -9.68
N ARG A 17 -4.27 -12.42 -10.69
CA ARG A 17 -3.85 -12.08 -12.05
C ARG A 17 -5.05 -12.07 -12.96
N ASP A 18 -5.18 -11.00 -13.73
CA ASP A 18 -6.19 -10.86 -14.77
C ASP A 18 -5.54 -10.38 -16.08
N PRO A 19 -6.31 -10.18 -17.18
CA PRO A 19 -5.75 -9.73 -18.44
C PRO A 19 -5.10 -8.35 -18.38
N THR A 20 -5.48 -7.51 -17.41
CA THR A 20 -4.99 -6.12 -17.26
C THR A 20 -3.72 -6.04 -16.43
N GLY A 21 -3.48 -7.03 -15.57
CA GLY A 21 -2.26 -7.11 -14.79
C GLY A 21 -2.43 -7.93 -13.51
N THR A 22 -1.80 -7.42 -12.47
CA THR A 22 -1.62 -8.12 -11.20
C THR A 22 -2.17 -7.25 -10.08
N HIS A 23 -3.06 -7.81 -9.27
CA HIS A 23 -3.82 -7.12 -8.24
C HIS A 23 -3.54 -7.73 -6.88
N LEU A 24 -3.01 -6.93 -5.97
CA LEU A 24 -2.75 -7.34 -4.59
C LEU A 24 -4.05 -7.32 -3.78
N PHE A 25 -4.29 -8.35 -2.98
CA PHE A 25 -5.37 -8.36 -2.00
C PHE A 25 -4.89 -8.79 -0.61
N ASN A 26 -5.64 -8.38 0.40
CA ASN A 26 -5.38 -8.75 1.79
C ASN A 26 -6.68 -9.06 2.55
N ILE A 27 -6.60 -10.02 3.47
CA ILE A 27 -7.64 -10.40 4.42
C ILE A 27 -7.10 -10.09 5.82
N ALA A 28 -7.79 -9.23 6.55
CA ALA A 28 -7.33 -8.79 7.85
C ALA A 28 -7.63 -9.83 8.96
N PRO A 29 -6.91 -9.79 10.10
CA PRO A 29 -7.15 -10.71 11.21
C PRO A 29 -8.56 -10.66 11.80
N PHE A 30 -9.20 -9.49 11.74
CA PHE A 30 -10.53 -9.25 12.30
C PHE A 30 -11.68 -9.60 11.34
N GLN A 31 -11.42 -10.46 10.34
CA GLN A 31 -12.41 -10.99 9.38
C GLN A 31 -12.48 -12.53 9.46
N PRO A 32 -12.83 -13.10 10.63
CA PRO A 32 -12.79 -14.55 10.85
C PRO A 32 -13.70 -15.33 9.89
N GLU A 33 -14.77 -14.70 9.39
CA GLU A 33 -15.67 -15.27 8.40
C GLU A 33 -14.98 -15.64 7.08
N LEU A 34 -13.92 -14.90 6.70
CA LEU A 34 -13.16 -15.15 5.49
C LEU A 34 -11.99 -16.12 5.69
N HIS A 35 -11.60 -16.38 6.94
CA HIS A 35 -10.38 -17.15 7.23
C HIS A 35 -10.52 -18.61 6.82
N VAL A 36 -11.69 -19.22 7.00
CA VAL A 36 -11.93 -20.62 6.62
C VAL A 36 -11.74 -20.80 5.11
N ASP A 37 -12.37 -19.93 4.32
CA ASP A 37 -12.25 -19.96 2.86
C ASP A 37 -10.83 -19.60 2.40
N ALA A 38 -10.14 -18.73 3.14
CA ALA A 38 -8.75 -18.35 2.87
C ALA A 38 -7.79 -19.52 3.11
N GLU A 39 -7.97 -20.28 4.19
CA GLU A 39 -7.17 -21.48 4.48
C GLU A 39 -7.37 -22.56 3.41
N GLU A 40 -8.63 -22.78 2.98
CA GLU A 40 -8.91 -23.71 1.89
C GLU A 40 -8.24 -23.27 0.58
N MET A 41 -8.34 -21.98 0.25
CA MET A 41 -7.71 -21.39 -0.92
C MET A 41 -6.17 -21.51 -0.88
N LEU A 42 -5.57 -21.24 0.28
CA LEU A 42 -4.13 -21.37 0.49
C LEU A 42 -3.67 -22.81 0.32
N SER A 43 -4.39 -23.78 0.91
CA SER A 43 -4.08 -25.20 0.78
C SER A 43 -4.11 -25.67 -0.68
N LYS A 44 -5.13 -25.25 -1.45
CA LYS A 44 -5.21 -25.52 -2.90
C LYS A 44 -4.02 -24.90 -3.66
N PHE A 45 -3.67 -23.66 -3.31
CA PHE A 45 -2.55 -22.96 -3.94
C PHE A 45 -1.20 -23.64 -3.65
N GLU A 46 -0.96 -24.06 -2.41
CA GLU A 46 0.25 -24.80 -2.01
C GLU A 46 0.33 -26.20 -2.65
N ALA A 47 -0.82 -26.84 -2.88
CA ALA A 47 -0.90 -28.08 -3.64
C ALA A 47 -0.60 -27.91 -5.15
N GLY A 48 -0.39 -26.68 -5.62
CA GLY A 48 -0.16 -26.36 -7.03
C GLY A 48 -1.44 -26.37 -7.88
N GLU A 49 -2.62 -26.41 -7.26
CA GLU A 49 -3.88 -26.30 -7.97
C GLU A 49 -4.07 -24.87 -8.48
N ARG A 50 -4.60 -24.76 -9.69
CA ARG A 50 -4.96 -23.49 -10.30
C ARG A 50 -6.46 -23.38 -10.39
N PHE A 51 -6.99 -22.30 -9.83
CA PHE A 51 -8.41 -22.04 -9.79
C PHE A 51 -8.67 -20.57 -10.07
N LEU A 52 -9.87 -20.27 -10.55
CA LEU A 52 -10.30 -18.91 -10.80
C LEU A 52 -11.03 -18.41 -9.56
N VAL A 53 -10.82 -17.15 -9.22
CA VAL A 53 -11.43 -16.50 -8.05
C VAL A 53 -12.15 -15.25 -8.51
N MET A 54 -13.36 -15.05 -7.99
CA MET A 54 -13.97 -13.73 -7.93
C MET A 54 -13.73 -13.16 -6.54
N LEU A 55 -13.28 -11.91 -6.47
CA LEU A 55 -13.03 -11.20 -5.23
C LEU A 55 -13.74 -9.86 -5.26
N VAL A 56 -14.49 -9.57 -4.21
CA VAL A 56 -15.05 -8.26 -3.92
C VAL A 56 -14.23 -7.65 -2.80
N GLY A 57 -13.74 -6.43 -3.01
CA GLY A 57 -12.88 -5.77 -2.04
C GLY A 57 -12.95 -4.25 -2.13
N LYS A 58 -12.49 -3.60 -1.07
CA LYS A 58 -12.33 -2.15 -1.01
C LYS A 58 -10.92 -1.79 -1.44
N ALA A 59 -10.83 -0.97 -2.49
CA ALA A 59 -9.55 -0.43 -2.92
C ALA A 59 -8.95 0.48 -1.84
N ARG A 60 -7.66 0.29 -1.59
CA ARG A 60 -6.82 1.12 -0.75
C ARG A 60 -5.57 1.45 -1.54
N TRP A 61 -5.06 2.65 -1.32
CA TRP A 61 -3.74 3.01 -1.80
C TRP A 61 -2.88 3.39 -0.60
N TYR A 62 -1.58 3.15 -0.72
CA TYR A 62 -0.58 3.59 0.24
C TYR A 62 0.67 4.02 -0.52
N GLU A 63 1.39 4.96 0.07
CA GLU A 63 2.64 5.49 -0.46
C GLU A 63 3.78 4.96 0.41
N THR A 64 4.80 4.39 -0.21
CA THR A 64 6.02 3.99 0.51
C THR A 64 6.91 5.20 0.74
N GLU A 65 7.86 5.10 1.68
CA GLU A 65 8.83 6.17 1.97
C GLU A 65 9.63 6.60 0.72
N ASP A 66 9.85 5.68 -0.22
CA ASP A 66 10.47 5.92 -1.52
C ASP A 66 9.56 6.66 -2.53
N GLY A 67 8.35 7.06 -2.14
CA GLY A 67 7.35 7.72 -2.99
C GLY A 67 6.62 6.76 -3.93
N GLY A 68 6.71 5.44 -3.69
CA GLY A 68 6.02 4.43 -4.49
C GLY A 68 4.56 4.33 -4.09
N ILE A 69 3.64 4.58 -5.03
CA ILE A 69 2.19 4.43 -4.77
C ILE A 69 1.76 3.01 -5.15
N PHE A 70 1.24 2.28 -4.17
CA PHE A 70 0.72 0.94 -4.36
C PHE A 70 -0.77 0.90 -4.11
N THR A 71 -1.48 0.11 -4.92
CA THR A 71 -2.91 -0.15 -4.73
C THR A 71 -3.11 -1.59 -4.26
N SER A 72 -3.89 -1.76 -3.20
CA SER A 72 -4.28 -3.06 -2.67
C SER A 72 -5.80 -3.15 -2.50
N LEU A 73 -6.32 -4.37 -2.55
CA LEU A 73 -7.73 -4.67 -2.32
C LEU A 73 -7.89 -5.32 -0.96
N ARG A 74 -8.55 -4.62 -0.04
CA ARG A 74 -9.02 -5.28 1.18
C ARG A 74 -10.20 -6.17 0.81
N ALA A 75 -10.03 -7.48 0.93
CA ALA A 75 -11.07 -8.44 0.62
C ALA A 75 -12.27 -8.31 1.57
N GLU A 76 -13.47 -8.32 1.02
CA GLU A 76 -14.74 -8.34 1.75
C GLU A 76 -15.48 -9.66 1.49
N GLU A 77 -15.36 -10.22 0.29
CA GLU A 77 -15.91 -11.53 -0.08
C GLU A 77 -15.10 -12.12 -1.24
N PHE A 78 -14.95 -13.44 -1.29
CA PHE A 78 -14.38 -14.11 -2.45
C PHE A 78 -14.95 -15.51 -2.62
N ALA A 79 -14.92 -16.01 -3.85
CA ALA A 79 -15.37 -17.36 -4.17
C ALA A 79 -14.60 -17.92 -5.36
N THR A 80 -14.35 -19.24 -5.33
CA THR A 80 -13.83 -19.95 -6.50
C THR A 80 -14.91 -20.07 -7.56
N VAL A 81 -14.55 -19.83 -8.83
CA VAL A 81 -15.50 -19.85 -9.94
C VAL A 81 -15.05 -20.76 -11.08
N GLU A 82 -16.02 -21.22 -11.86
CA GLU A 82 -15.76 -21.97 -13.08
C GLU A 82 -15.34 -21.04 -14.22
N LYS A 83 -14.66 -21.63 -15.22
CA LYS A 83 -14.22 -20.92 -16.42
C LYS A 83 -15.36 -20.22 -17.15
N SER A 84 -16.53 -20.85 -17.28
CA SER A 84 -17.71 -20.27 -17.94
C SER A 84 -18.09 -18.92 -17.31
N ARG A 85 -18.21 -18.89 -15.98
CA ARG A 85 -18.55 -17.68 -15.22
C ARG A 85 -17.49 -16.60 -15.38
N TYR A 86 -16.22 -16.98 -15.32
CA TYR A 86 -15.12 -16.03 -15.54
C TYR A 86 -15.19 -15.39 -16.93
N LEU A 87 -15.49 -16.18 -17.97
CA LEU A 87 -15.66 -15.67 -19.34
C LEU A 87 -16.86 -14.71 -19.46
N ASP A 88 -17.99 -15.04 -18.84
CA ASP A 88 -19.17 -14.16 -18.81
C ASP A 88 -18.82 -12.81 -18.18
N TRP A 89 -18.09 -12.82 -17.06
CA TRP A 89 -17.61 -11.59 -16.42
C TRP A 89 -16.67 -10.79 -17.32
N LEU A 90 -15.73 -11.42 -18.03
CA LEU A 90 -14.86 -10.70 -18.96
C LEU A 90 -15.66 -9.98 -20.05
N VAL A 91 -16.68 -10.63 -20.60
CA VAL A 91 -17.54 -10.04 -21.63
C VAL A 91 -18.39 -8.90 -21.07
N ASP A 92 -19.02 -9.11 -19.91
CA ASP A 92 -19.89 -8.12 -19.28
C ASP A 92 -19.11 -6.87 -18.82
N VAL A 93 -17.92 -7.06 -18.22
CA VAL A 93 -17.03 -5.96 -17.85
C VAL A 93 -16.52 -5.23 -19.08
N SER A 94 -16.15 -5.96 -20.15
CA SER A 94 -15.72 -5.34 -21.41
C SER A 94 -16.81 -4.47 -22.02
N ASN A 95 -18.03 -4.99 -22.11
CA ASN A 95 -19.17 -4.25 -22.65
C ASN A 95 -19.50 -3.00 -21.81
N SER A 96 -19.52 -3.16 -20.48
CA SER A 96 -19.77 -2.05 -19.55
C SER A 96 -18.69 -0.97 -19.62
N THR A 97 -17.43 -1.36 -19.80
CA THR A 97 -16.29 -0.44 -19.92
C THR A 97 -16.35 0.32 -21.24
N LEU A 98 -16.58 -0.36 -22.36
CA LEU A 98 -16.74 0.31 -23.66
C LEU A 98 -17.92 1.29 -23.66
N ARG A 99 -19.02 0.94 -22.99
CA ARG A 99 -20.17 1.85 -22.81
C ARG A 99 -19.78 3.15 -22.10
N ARG A 100 -19.01 3.05 -21.01
CA ARG A 100 -18.51 4.22 -20.26
C ARG A 100 -17.51 5.04 -21.07
N LEU A 101 -16.57 4.38 -21.77
CA LEU A 101 -15.60 5.06 -22.63
C LEU A 101 -16.28 5.80 -23.79
N ASN A 102 -17.28 5.19 -24.43
CA ASN A 102 -18.07 5.86 -25.47
C ASN A 102 -18.79 7.09 -24.89
N ALA A 103 -19.47 6.95 -23.75
CA ALA A 103 -20.13 8.06 -23.08
C ALA A 103 -19.16 9.20 -22.71
N TYR A 104 -17.96 8.86 -22.23
CA TYR A 104 -16.89 9.83 -21.97
C TYR A 104 -16.46 10.55 -23.24
N ASN A 105 -16.19 9.82 -24.34
CA ASN A 105 -15.79 10.41 -25.62
C ASN A 105 -16.85 11.37 -26.19
N LEU A 106 -18.13 11.00 -26.13
CA LEU A 106 -19.24 11.89 -26.54
C LEU A 106 -19.32 13.17 -25.70
N SER A 107 -18.88 13.10 -24.44
CA SER A 107 -18.90 14.26 -23.56
C SER A 107 -17.80 15.27 -23.87
N LEU A 108 -16.65 14.86 -24.44
CA LEU A 108 -15.44 15.69 -24.55
C LEU A 108 -15.70 17.04 -25.23
N GLU A 109 -16.43 17.03 -26.34
CA GLU A 109 -16.75 18.21 -27.16
C GLU A 109 -18.12 18.82 -26.81
N THR A 110 -18.73 18.41 -25.69
CA THR A 110 -20.06 18.84 -25.26
C THR A 110 -19.98 19.65 -23.98
N GLU A 111 -20.87 20.64 -23.83
CA GLU A 111 -21.02 21.37 -22.58
C GLU A 111 -21.40 20.43 -21.42
N LEU A 112 -20.77 20.60 -20.26
CA LEU A 112 -21.00 19.81 -19.05
C LEU A 112 -22.32 20.16 -18.35
N GLN A 113 -23.42 19.98 -19.07
CA GLN A 113 -24.79 20.19 -18.59
C GLN A 113 -25.68 19.03 -19.06
N PRO A 114 -26.75 18.69 -18.32
CA PRO A 114 -27.57 17.51 -18.62
C PRO A 114 -28.21 17.53 -20.02
N ALA A 115 -28.74 18.68 -20.44
CA ALA A 115 -29.43 18.79 -21.73
C ALA A 115 -28.49 18.63 -22.95
N PRO A 116 -27.34 19.34 -23.03
CA PRO A 116 -26.35 19.11 -24.09
C PRO A 116 -25.85 17.67 -24.15
N LEU A 117 -25.50 17.05 -23.01
CA LEU A 117 -24.99 15.68 -22.96
C LEU A 117 -26.02 14.66 -23.48
N LYS A 118 -27.29 14.86 -23.12
CA LYS A 118 -28.38 14.03 -23.64
C LYS A 118 -28.51 14.15 -25.17
N THR A 119 -28.39 15.37 -25.71
CA THR A 119 -28.41 15.60 -27.16
C THR A 119 -27.20 14.99 -27.86
N ALA A 120 -26.04 14.96 -27.20
CA ALA A 120 -24.83 14.31 -27.72
C ALA A 120 -24.91 12.77 -27.71
N GLY A 121 -25.95 12.18 -27.13
CA GLY A 121 -26.16 10.72 -27.11
C GLY A 121 -25.55 10.01 -25.92
N VAL A 122 -25.15 10.74 -24.87
CA VAL A 122 -24.72 10.15 -23.60
C VAL A 122 -25.91 9.45 -22.93
N PRO A 123 -25.78 8.17 -22.48
CA PRO A 123 -26.85 7.48 -21.76
C PRO A 123 -27.27 8.22 -20.49
N GLU A 124 -28.59 8.32 -20.25
CA GLU A 124 -29.15 9.14 -19.16
C GLU A 124 -28.61 8.78 -17.78
N ASP A 125 -28.40 7.49 -17.51
CA ASP A 125 -27.85 6.97 -16.25
C ASP A 125 -26.37 7.32 -16.03
N LEU A 126 -25.65 7.76 -17.06
CA LEU A 126 -24.23 8.15 -16.97
C LEU A 126 -24.02 9.67 -16.93
N ILE A 127 -25.05 10.48 -17.23
CA ILE A 127 -24.93 11.95 -17.35
C ILE A 127 -24.43 12.56 -16.04
N ASP A 128 -25.10 12.26 -14.93
CA ASP A 128 -24.75 12.83 -13.62
C ASP A 128 -23.33 12.44 -13.20
N GLY A 129 -22.95 11.18 -13.44
CA GLY A 129 -21.60 10.67 -13.16
C GLY A 129 -20.53 11.35 -14.01
N ILE A 130 -20.80 11.63 -15.29
CA ILE A 130 -19.88 12.33 -16.19
C ILE A 130 -19.69 13.79 -15.75
N ILE A 131 -20.76 14.48 -15.36
CA ILE A 131 -20.68 15.86 -14.87
C ILE A 131 -19.81 15.93 -13.60
N LEU A 132 -20.06 15.04 -12.63
CA LEU A 132 -19.29 15.00 -11.39
C LEU A 132 -17.82 14.63 -11.62
N SER A 133 -17.56 13.60 -12.43
CA SER A 133 -16.20 13.12 -12.67
C SER A 133 -15.35 14.13 -13.47
N ARG A 134 -15.86 14.67 -14.58
CA ARG A 134 -15.12 15.66 -15.38
C ARG A 134 -14.98 17.01 -14.69
N GLY A 135 -15.86 17.32 -13.74
CA GLY A 135 -15.73 18.50 -12.90
C GLY A 135 -14.67 18.38 -11.80
N HIS A 136 -14.24 17.16 -11.47
CA HIS A 136 -13.35 16.90 -10.33
C HIS A 136 -11.97 16.34 -10.75
N TYR A 137 -11.95 15.37 -11.66
CA TYR A 137 -10.74 14.69 -12.09
C TYR A 137 -10.15 15.33 -13.36
N SER A 138 -8.84 15.22 -13.51
CA SER A 138 -8.15 15.57 -14.75
C SER A 138 -8.53 14.64 -15.89
N GLU A 139 -8.22 15.06 -17.12
CA GLU A 139 -8.27 14.17 -18.27
C GLU A 139 -7.32 12.98 -18.07
N PHE A 140 -7.71 11.84 -18.62
CA PHE A 140 -6.96 10.59 -18.55
C PHE A 140 -6.91 9.96 -19.94
N ASP A 141 -5.94 9.08 -20.16
CA ASP A 141 -5.80 8.36 -21.43
C ASP A 141 -6.74 7.14 -21.47
N PRO A 142 -7.74 7.10 -22.38
CA PRO A 142 -8.63 5.95 -22.51
C PRO A 142 -7.95 4.72 -23.14
N GLU A 143 -6.77 4.86 -23.76
CA GLU A 143 -6.11 3.76 -24.48
C GLU A 143 -5.76 2.57 -23.58
N GLU A 144 -5.40 2.82 -22.32
CA GLU A 144 -5.10 1.78 -21.33
C GLU A 144 -6.31 0.86 -21.10
N TYR A 145 -7.49 1.44 -20.93
CA TYR A 145 -8.73 0.68 -20.77
C TYR A 145 -9.13 -0.06 -22.04
N VAL A 146 -8.90 0.54 -23.22
CA VAL A 146 -9.16 -0.12 -24.51
C VAL A 146 -8.23 -1.33 -24.70
N LEU A 147 -6.95 -1.21 -24.30
CA LEU A 147 -6.00 -2.32 -24.32
C LEU A 147 -6.47 -3.46 -23.40
N GLY A 148 -6.87 -3.14 -22.17
CA GLY A 148 -7.41 -4.12 -21.22
C GLY A 148 -8.63 -4.87 -21.77
N VAL A 149 -9.56 -4.14 -22.40
CA VAL A 149 -10.73 -4.76 -23.08
C VAL A 149 -10.29 -5.68 -24.22
N ARG A 150 -9.30 -5.28 -25.02
CA ARG A 150 -8.79 -6.14 -26.11
C ARG A 150 -8.14 -7.41 -25.58
N GLN A 151 -7.36 -7.32 -24.50
CA GLN A 151 -6.74 -8.48 -23.84
C GLN A 151 -7.81 -9.41 -23.26
N ALA A 152 -8.80 -8.86 -22.56
CA ALA A 152 -9.94 -9.63 -22.03
C ALA A 152 -10.72 -10.36 -23.13
N MET A 153 -11.00 -9.70 -24.25
CA MET A 153 -11.71 -10.30 -25.38
C MET A 153 -10.86 -11.34 -26.13
N ALA A 154 -9.54 -11.13 -26.24
CA ALA A 154 -8.63 -12.13 -26.80
C ALA A 154 -8.64 -13.41 -25.94
N LEU A 155 -8.62 -13.25 -24.61
CA LEU A 155 -8.74 -14.37 -23.67
C LEU A 155 -10.09 -15.07 -23.79
N ALA A 156 -11.18 -14.31 -23.83
CA ALA A 156 -12.53 -14.86 -23.89
C ALA A 156 -12.82 -15.61 -25.20
N THR A 157 -12.21 -15.18 -26.29
CA THR A 157 -12.32 -15.85 -27.61
C THR A 157 -11.32 -16.98 -27.79
N GLY A 158 -10.45 -17.25 -26.79
CA GLY A 158 -9.45 -18.32 -26.84
C GLY A 158 -8.29 -18.03 -27.80
N ARG A 159 -8.06 -16.76 -28.16
CA ARG A 159 -6.90 -16.33 -28.98
C ARG A 159 -5.61 -16.23 -28.17
N THR A 160 -5.74 -16.12 -26.85
CA THR A 160 -4.65 -16.09 -25.89
C THR A 160 -4.99 -17.06 -24.78
N GLU A 161 -4.09 -17.99 -24.48
CA GLU A 161 -4.21 -18.82 -23.30
C GLU A 161 -3.78 -18.02 -22.07
N ILE A 162 -4.29 -18.37 -20.89
CA ILE A 162 -3.82 -17.78 -19.63
C ILE A 162 -2.35 -18.22 -19.49
N GLU A 163 -1.40 -17.38 -19.93
CA GLU A 163 0.01 -17.71 -20.01
C GLU A 163 0.56 -18.09 -18.64
N ASP A 164 1.18 -19.27 -18.61
CA ASP A 164 1.72 -19.97 -17.45
C ASP A 164 3.13 -19.51 -17.05
N SER A 165 3.44 -18.24 -17.28
CA SER A 165 4.74 -17.68 -16.90
C SER A 165 4.76 -17.48 -15.39
N PRO A 166 5.71 -18.07 -14.64
CA PRO A 166 5.92 -17.70 -13.25
C PRO A 166 6.33 -16.23 -13.23
N SER A 167 5.53 -15.39 -12.59
CA SER A 167 5.92 -14.01 -12.33
C SER A 167 7.18 -14.02 -11.46
N GLU A 168 8.09 -13.07 -11.72
CA GLU A 168 9.13 -12.71 -10.76
C GLU A 168 8.47 -12.41 -9.41
N PRO A 169 9.13 -12.75 -8.29
CA PRO A 169 8.59 -12.48 -6.96
C PRO A 169 8.27 -10.98 -6.85
N VAL A 170 6.98 -10.68 -6.76
CA VAL A 170 6.53 -9.34 -6.35
C VAL A 170 7.18 -9.10 -4.99
N ALA A 171 7.89 -7.97 -4.84
CA ALA A 171 8.53 -7.57 -3.61
C ALA A 171 7.56 -7.73 -2.41
N PRO A 172 8.08 -8.06 -1.22
CA PRO A 172 7.25 -8.23 -0.04
C PRO A 172 6.34 -7.02 0.14
N VAL A 173 5.06 -7.34 0.30
CA VAL A 173 3.97 -6.40 0.44
C VAL A 173 4.17 -5.59 1.73
N PRO A 174 4.34 -4.25 1.68
CA PRO A 174 4.17 -3.39 2.84
C PRO A 174 2.67 -3.30 3.15
N THR A 175 2.24 -3.75 4.32
CA THR A 175 0.88 -3.51 4.82
C THR A 175 0.92 -3.28 6.30
N LEU A 176 0.34 -2.14 6.73
CA LEU A 176 -0.33 -1.74 7.99
C LEU A 176 0.06 -2.34 9.35
N ASP A 177 0.61 -3.55 9.45
CA ASP A 177 1.24 -4.06 10.66
C ASP A 177 2.65 -3.46 10.87
N GLU A 178 3.23 -2.84 9.84
CA GLU A 178 4.52 -2.13 9.95
C GLU A 178 4.43 -0.80 10.73
N ASP A 179 3.23 -0.30 11.05
CA ASP A 179 3.06 0.89 11.91
C ASP A 179 2.80 0.57 13.39
N VAL A 180 2.74 -0.71 13.77
CA VAL A 180 2.55 -1.13 15.18
C VAL A 180 3.36 -2.38 15.54
N SER A 181 4.61 -2.47 15.11
CA SER A 181 5.61 -3.23 15.86
C SER A 181 7.01 -2.83 15.39
N SER A 182 7.78 -2.29 16.33
CA SER A 182 9.22 -2.03 16.29
C SER A 182 9.96 -2.63 15.08
N ALA A 183 10.51 -1.74 14.24
CA ALA A 183 11.56 -2.07 13.29
C ALA A 183 12.72 -2.77 14.01
N GLN A 184 12.74 -4.09 13.99
CA GLN A 184 13.97 -4.86 14.15
C GLN A 184 14.75 -4.71 12.83
N GLU A 185 15.47 -3.61 12.71
CA GLU A 185 16.64 -3.57 11.84
C GLU A 185 17.56 -4.73 12.23
N ASN A 186 17.89 -5.59 11.26
CA ASN A 186 19.02 -6.49 11.41
C ASN A 186 20.24 -5.63 11.80
N PRO A 187 20.89 -5.89 12.95
CA PRO A 187 21.97 -5.04 13.41
C PRO A 187 23.11 -5.09 12.39
N PRO A 188 23.65 -3.95 11.95
CA PRO A 188 24.97 -3.95 11.35
C PRO A 188 25.97 -4.48 12.38
N THR A 189 26.95 -5.17 11.84
CA THR A 189 28.04 -5.89 12.51
C THR A 189 28.57 -5.13 13.74
N PRO A 190 28.84 -5.81 14.87
CA PRO A 190 29.23 -5.13 16.11
C PRO A 190 30.55 -4.39 15.90
N THR A 191 30.47 -3.07 15.81
CA THR A 191 31.59 -2.20 16.07
C THR A 191 31.56 -1.95 17.57
N GLU A 192 32.66 -2.22 18.26
CA GLU A 192 32.74 -2.09 19.72
C GLU A 192 32.23 -0.70 20.16
N PRO A 193 31.36 -0.62 21.19
CA PRO A 193 30.86 0.65 21.68
C PRO A 193 32.04 1.48 22.19
N THR A 194 32.27 2.62 21.54
CA THR A 194 33.37 3.50 21.92
C THR A 194 32.88 4.46 22.99
N GLY A 195 32.94 4.02 24.25
CA GLY A 195 32.74 4.87 25.42
C GLY A 195 31.35 4.81 26.05
N ASP A 196 31.17 5.65 27.06
CA ASP A 196 29.95 5.78 27.86
C ASP A 196 28.91 6.62 27.10
N ILE A 197 27.71 6.07 26.91
CA ILE A 197 26.61 6.66 26.13
C ILE A 197 26.27 8.06 26.65
N MET A 198 26.27 8.23 27.98
CA MET A 198 25.92 9.48 28.64
C MET A 198 26.96 10.57 28.36
N ALA A 199 28.25 10.22 28.35
CA ALA A 199 29.32 11.16 28.04
C ALA A 199 29.28 11.61 26.57
N LEU A 200 28.92 10.69 25.67
CA LEU A 200 28.78 10.98 24.25
C LEU A 200 27.54 11.83 23.94
N LEU A 201 26.43 11.60 24.65
CA LEU A 201 25.22 12.41 24.57
C LEU A 201 25.52 13.87 24.95
N VAL A 202 26.18 14.09 26.09
CA VAL A 202 26.55 15.43 26.57
C VAL A 202 27.51 16.13 25.60
N GLU A 203 28.48 15.41 25.02
CA GLU A 203 29.41 15.98 24.04
C GLU A 203 28.74 16.28 22.70
N THR A 204 27.77 15.47 22.27
CA THR A 204 26.97 15.71 21.06
C THR A 204 26.13 16.97 21.24
N ILE A 205 25.45 17.12 22.37
CA ILE A 205 24.66 18.33 22.67
C ILE A 205 25.59 19.55 22.76
N ARG A 206 26.74 19.44 23.43
CA ARG A 206 27.71 20.54 23.54
C ARG A 206 28.29 20.97 22.19
N SER A 207 28.55 20.04 21.28
CA SER A 207 29.17 20.32 19.99
C SER A 207 28.18 20.82 18.93
N GLN A 208 26.91 20.44 19.04
CA GLN A 208 25.86 20.79 18.07
C GLN A 208 24.94 21.93 18.54
N ASP A 209 25.00 22.36 19.81
CA ASP A 209 24.16 23.45 20.31
C ASP A 209 24.59 24.80 19.73
N THR A 210 23.79 25.33 18.80
CA THR A 210 23.95 26.68 18.24
C THR A 210 23.19 27.76 19.03
N GLY A 211 22.68 27.43 20.23
CA GLY A 211 21.93 28.33 21.11
C GLY A 211 20.41 28.15 21.03
N GLU A 212 19.90 27.39 20.06
CA GLU A 212 18.48 27.02 19.93
C GLU A 212 18.17 25.59 20.38
N GLY A 213 19.20 24.82 20.75
CA GLY A 213 19.09 23.42 21.16
C GLY A 213 19.27 22.45 20.00
N VAL A 214 19.61 21.21 20.33
CA VAL A 214 19.88 20.14 19.37
C VAL A 214 18.62 19.31 19.17
N GLU A 215 18.26 19.05 17.91
CA GLU A 215 17.06 18.29 17.56
C GLU A 215 17.20 16.82 17.97
N TYR A 216 16.12 16.23 18.50
CA TYR A 216 16.03 14.83 18.92
C TYR A 216 16.64 13.86 17.90
N GLY A 217 16.24 13.97 16.63
CA GLY A 217 16.72 13.09 15.57
C GLY A 217 18.24 13.18 15.37
N SER A 218 18.82 14.38 15.45
CA SER A 218 20.27 14.58 15.31
C SER A 218 21.06 13.95 16.47
N VAL A 219 20.51 13.98 17.69
CA VAL A 219 21.13 13.36 18.86
C VAL A 219 21.09 11.84 18.76
N VAL A 220 19.93 11.28 18.40
CA VAL A 220 19.75 9.82 18.24
C VAL A 220 20.62 9.30 17.11
N ASP A 221 20.66 10.00 15.97
CA ASP A 221 21.49 9.60 14.84
C ASP A 221 22.98 9.61 15.19
N ALA A 222 23.47 10.60 15.95
CA ALA A 222 24.86 10.65 16.40
C ALA A 222 25.24 9.47 17.31
N LEU A 223 24.34 9.06 18.21
CA LEU A 223 24.55 7.92 19.11
C LEU A 223 24.48 6.59 18.37
N VAL A 224 23.59 6.46 17.38
CA VAL A 224 23.51 5.29 16.50
C VAL A 224 24.77 5.18 15.62
N HIS A 225 25.26 6.31 15.08
CA HIS A 225 26.52 6.35 14.34
C HIS A 225 27.74 5.99 15.21
N ALA A 226 27.67 6.19 16.52
CA ALA A 226 28.70 5.78 17.47
C ALA A 226 28.60 4.31 17.92
N GLY A 227 27.63 3.56 17.39
CA GLY A 227 27.47 2.13 17.62
C GLY A 227 26.54 1.76 18.78
N HIS A 228 25.75 2.71 19.30
CA HIS A 228 24.72 2.43 20.30
C HIS A 228 23.37 2.14 19.64
N SER A 229 22.55 1.27 20.23
CA SER A 229 21.20 1.03 19.72
C SER A 229 20.32 2.27 19.92
N ARG A 230 19.31 2.44 19.06
CA ARG A 230 18.31 3.50 19.21
C ARG A 230 17.66 3.46 20.59
N GLU A 231 17.25 2.29 21.06
CA GLU A 231 16.67 2.11 22.41
C GLU A 231 17.60 2.61 23.52
N ALA A 232 18.91 2.31 23.44
CA ALA A 232 19.87 2.76 24.44
C ALA A 232 20.14 4.28 24.39
N ALA A 233 20.01 4.89 23.21
CA ALA A 233 20.09 6.34 23.05
C ALA A 233 18.87 7.05 23.67
N GLU A 234 17.68 6.47 23.50
CA GLU A 234 16.43 7.00 24.06
C GLU A 234 16.41 6.88 25.60
N ASP A 235 16.81 5.73 26.12
CA ASP A 235 16.97 5.52 27.57
C ASP A 235 17.97 6.50 28.17
N ALA A 236 19.10 6.74 27.51
CA ALA A 236 20.11 7.70 27.97
C ALA A 236 19.60 9.15 27.96
N ILE A 237 18.84 9.56 26.94
CA ILE A 237 18.22 10.89 26.88
C ILE A 237 17.23 11.05 28.05
N GLN A 238 16.41 10.04 28.31
CA GLN A 238 15.43 10.06 29.40
C GLN A 238 16.12 10.10 30.77
N ASP A 239 17.14 9.27 30.99
CA ASP A 239 17.91 9.25 32.24
C ASP A 239 18.63 10.57 32.51
N THR A 240 19.21 11.19 31.46
CA THR A 240 19.94 12.46 31.59
C THR A 240 18.99 13.64 31.88
N ARG A 241 17.74 13.57 31.39
CA ARG A 241 16.68 14.50 31.76
C ARG A 241 16.24 14.33 33.21
N ASP A 242 16.06 13.09 33.65
CA ASP A 242 15.64 12.79 35.02
C ASP A 242 16.72 13.18 36.04
N GLN A 243 17.99 13.11 35.64
CA GLN A 243 19.13 13.59 36.42
C GLN A 243 19.30 15.13 36.38
N GLY A 244 18.61 15.81 35.45
CA GLY A 244 18.62 17.27 35.33
C GLY A 244 19.87 17.85 34.66
N GLU A 245 20.62 17.05 33.90
CA GLU A 245 21.80 17.51 33.15
C GLU A 245 21.41 18.06 31.76
N VAL A 246 20.32 17.53 31.18
CA VAL A 246 19.74 17.97 29.90
C VAL A 246 18.32 18.47 30.10
N MET A 247 18.00 19.60 29.50
CA MET A 247 16.68 20.21 29.51
C MET A 247 16.07 20.30 28.10
N GLU A 248 14.75 20.20 28.05
CA GLU A 248 13.95 20.32 26.82
C GLU A 248 13.21 21.68 26.82
N PRO A 249 13.84 22.77 26.35
CA PRO A 249 13.20 24.09 26.28
C PRO A 249 12.06 24.16 25.26
N ARG A 250 12.14 23.35 24.19
CA ARG A 250 11.12 23.21 23.15
C ARG A 250 10.95 21.73 22.84
N PHE A 251 9.71 21.29 22.62
CA PHE A 251 9.42 19.90 22.29
C PHE A 251 10.31 19.39 21.15
N GLY A 252 11.10 18.35 21.42
CA GLY A 252 12.04 17.75 20.46
C GLY A 252 13.40 18.46 20.32
N PHE A 253 13.72 19.44 21.18
CA PHE A 253 15.01 20.15 21.19
C PHE A 253 15.65 20.10 22.59
N PHE A 254 16.91 19.68 22.66
CA PHE A 254 17.64 19.46 23.90
C PHE A 254 18.81 20.43 24.06
N GLN A 255 18.99 20.92 25.29
CA GLN A 255 20.11 21.77 25.70
C GLN A 255 20.70 21.27 27.01
N LEU A 256 21.98 21.56 27.24
CA LEU A 256 22.58 21.35 28.57
C LEU A 256 22.05 22.42 29.53
N VAL A 257 21.78 22.02 30.77
CA VAL A 257 21.39 22.97 31.82
C VAL A 257 22.59 23.88 32.12
N PRO A 258 22.45 25.22 32.04
CA PRO A 258 23.53 26.13 32.40
C PRO A 258 23.85 26.03 33.90
N GLU A 259 25.14 25.98 34.26
CA GLU A 259 25.62 26.08 35.66
C GLU A 259 25.18 27.38 36.35
#